data_AF-A0A4Q3UYB1-F1
#
_entry.id   AF-A0A4Q3UYB1-F1
#
_cell.length_a   1.000
_cell.length_b   1.000
_cell.length_c   1.000
_cell.angle_alpha   90.00
_cell.angle_beta   90.00
_cell.angle_gamma   90.00
#
_symmetry.space_group_name_H-M   'P 1'
#
loop_
_entity.id
_entity.type
_entity.pdbx_description
1 polymer ?
#
loop_
_entity_poly.entity_id
_entity_poly.type
_entity_poly.pdbx_seq_one_letter_code
_entity_poly.pdbx_strand_id
1 'polypeptide(L)'
;MYPIVYGIFYLISLLPLFVLYGIADFAFFILYYVLGYRTKVVMANLETAFPEKTIEERKTIARAFYRNLTQTFVETLKMLSISGKAFDKMYSLDLSAVNNLIDHGKRIQVHSGHQMNWEMANLAFAKNAGSRWVAIYLRQKSEVMDKLLLRIRSRFGGTFISAQGFQNDFKKLTDSQYML
;
A
#
# COMPACT_ATOMS: atom_id res chain seq x y z
N MET A 1 -12.32 -9.28 -19.63
CA MET A 1 -11.54 -9.91 -18.54
C MET A 1 -11.70 -9.25 -17.18
N TYR A 2 -11.80 -7.92 -17.07
CA TYR A 2 -11.88 -7.23 -15.77
C TYR A 2 -12.96 -7.77 -14.80
N PRO A 3 -14.23 -8.02 -15.20
CA PRO A 3 -15.24 -8.52 -14.27
C PRO A 3 -14.91 -9.87 -13.65
N ILE A 4 -14.25 -10.76 -14.42
CA ILE A 4 -13.84 -12.09 -13.97
C ILE A 4 -12.73 -11.97 -12.92
N VAL A 5 -11.67 -11.23 -13.24
CA VAL A 5 -10.54 -10.99 -12.31
C VAL A 5 -11.01 -10.28 -11.04
N TYR A 6 -11.87 -9.27 -11.19
CA TYR A 6 -12.49 -8.60 -10.05
C TYR A 6 -13.32 -9.56 -9.22
N GLY A 7 -14.18 -10.40 -9.83
CA GLY A 7 -15.01 -11.36 -9.13
C GLY A 7 -14.19 -12.34 -8.30
N ILE A 8 -13.13 -12.91 -8.88
CA ILE A 8 -12.21 -13.82 -8.18
C ILE A 8 -11.57 -13.12 -6.97
N PHE A 9 -10.95 -11.96 -7.19
CA PHE A 9 -10.29 -11.22 -6.12
C PHE A 9 -11.26 -10.72 -5.04
N TYR A 10 -12.47 -10.33 -5.44
CA TYR A 10 -13.52 -9.93 -4.51
C TYR A 10 -13.92 -11.11 -3.62
N LEU A 11 -14.16 -12.30 -4.19
CA LEU A 11 -14.49 -13.51 -3.41
C LEU A 11 -13.37 -13.88 -2.44
N ILE A 12 -12.11 -13.83 -2.88
CA ILE A 12 -10.95 -14.08 -1.99
C ILE A 12 -10.90 -13.02 -0.88
N SER A 13 -11.17 -11.75 -1.19
CA SER A 13 -11.16 -10.67 -0.19
C SER A 13 -12.22 -10.86 0.91
N LEU A 14 -13.30 -11.60 0.65
CA LEU A 14 -14.33 -11.88 1.65
C LEU A 14 -13.87 -12.86 2.73
N LEU A 15 -12.81 -13.63 2.47
CA LEU A 15 -12.25 -14.57 3.45
C LEU A 15 -11.85 -13.85 4.75
N PRO A 16 -11.97 -14.51 5.93
CA PRO A 16 -11.45 -13.99 7.18
C PRO A 16 -9.94 -13.69 7.10
N LEU A 17 -9.48 -12.66 7.81
CA LEU A 17 -8.07 -12.24 7.78
C LEU A 17 -7.10 -13.37 8.16
N PHE A 18 -7.46 -14.23 9.12
CA PHE A 18 -6.60 -15.35 9.52
C PHE A 18 -6.37 -16.36 8.37
N VAL A 19 -7.36 -16.57 7.50
CA VAL A 19 -7.23 -17.43 6.32
C VAL A 19 -6.31 -16.76 5.30
N LEU A 20 -6.47 -15.45 5.07
CA LEU A 20 -5.61 -14.67 4.19
C LEU A 20 -4.16 -14.68 4.66
N TYR A 21 -3.91 -14.59 5.98
CA TYR A 21 -2.57 -14.71 6.53
C TYR A 21 -1.99 -16.12 6.36
N GLY A 22 -2.80 -17.18 6.46
CA GLY A 22 -2.36 -18.53 6.08
C GLY A 22 -1.92 -18.64 4.61
N ILE A 23 -2.65 -17.99 3.70
CA ILE A 23 -2.26 -17.90 2.28
C ILE A 23 -0.95 -17.12 2.12
N ALA A 24 -0.79 -16.00 2.84
CA ALA A 24 0.43 -15.20 2.80
C ALA A 24 1.65 -15.98 3.33
N ASP A 25 1.48 -16.78 4.38
CA ASP A 25 2.53 -17.62 4.95
C ASP A 25 2.96 -18.74 3.99
N PHE A 26 1.99 -19.36 3.29
CA PHE A 26 2.28 -20.33 2.25
C PHE A 26 3.00 -19.67 1.05
N ALA A 27 2.56 -18.50 0.61
CA ALA A 27 3.22 -17.74 -0.44
C ALA A 27 4.64 -17.32 -0.03
N PHE A 28 4.84 -16.93 1.23
CA PHE A 28 6.16 -16.62 1.80
C PHE A 28 7.07 -17.83 1.69
N PHE A 29 6.59 -19.01 2.08
CA PHE A 29 7.36 -20.24 2.01
C PHE A 29 7.82 -20.53 0.57
N ILE A 30 6.91 -20.42 -0.40
CA ILE A 30 7.23 -20.63 -1.82
C ILE A 30 8.25 -19.59 -2.31
N LEU A 31 8.00 -18.31 -2.09
CA LEU A 31 8.84 -17.24 -2.62
C LEU A 31 10.26 -17.27 -2.04
N TYR A 32 10.39 -17.52 -0.73
CA TYR A 32 11.67 -17.48 -0.05
C TYR A 32 12.43 -18.81 -0.13
N TYR A 33 11.81 -19.93 0.23
CA TYR A 33 12.50 -21.21 0.36
C TYR A 33 12.52 -22.04 -0.93
N VAL A 34 11.46 -21.97 -1.75
CA VAL A 34 11.37 -22.80 -2.97
C VAL A 34 11.96 -22.07 -4.17
N LEU A 35 11.53 -20.84 -4.43
CA LEU A 35 11.93 -20.07 -5.61
C LEU A 35 13.17 -19.20 -5.38
N GLY A 36 13.47 -18.85 -4.13
CA GLY A 36 14.55 -17.91 -3.80
C GLY A 36 14.40 -16.54 -4.49
N TYR A 37 13.15 -16.08 -4.67
CA TYR A 37 12.80 -14.92 -5.51
C TYR A 37 13.55 -13.66 -5.10
N ARG A 38 14.54 -13.22 -5.89
CA ARG A 38 15.36 -12.00 -5.66
C ARG A 38 16.13 -11.96 -4.32
N THR A 39 16.36 -13.11 -3.69
CA THR A 39 17.06 -13.20 -2.40
C THR A 39 18.44 -12.54 -2.42
N LYS A 40 19.20 -12.68 -3.52
CA LYS A 40 20.50 -12.01 -3.70
C LYS A 40 20.42 -10.48 -3.63
N VAL A 41 19.40 -9.89 -4.26
CA VAL A 41 19.18 -8.43 -4.26
C VAL A 41 18.83 -7.96 -2.86
N VAL A 42 17.94 -8.69 -2.18
CA VAL A 42 17.56 -8.37 -0.79
C VAL A 42 18.77 -8.43 0.13
N MET A 43 19.60 -9.47 0.03
CA MET A 43 20.80 -9.61 0.87
C MET A 43 21.83 -8.52 0.59
N ALA A 44 22.07 -8.13 -0.67
CA ALA A 44 22.98 -7.04 -1.02
C ALA A 44 22.48 -5.68 -0.49
N ASN A 45 21.17 -5.44 -0.54
CA ASN A 45 20.56 -4.25 0.05
C ASN A 45 20.74 -4.23 1.58
N LEU A 46 20.54 -5.37 2.25
CA LEU A 46 20.71 -5.49 3.70
C LEU A 46 22.17 -5.36 4.13
N GLU A 47 23.11 -5.81 3.32
CA GLU A 47 24.53 -5.61 3.56
C GLU A 47 24.93 -4.12 3.47
N THR A 48 24.41 -3.42 2.46
CA THR A 48 24.62 -1.97 2.32
C THR A 48 23.94 -1.19 3.45
N ALA A 49 22.71 -1.54 3.81
CA ALA A 49 21.92 -0.80 4.79
C ALA A 49 22.30 -1.10 6.25
N PHE A 50 22.78 -2.33 6.51
CA PHE A 50 23.15 -2.80 7.86
C PHE A 50 24.55 -3.45 7.84
N PRO A 51 25.60 -2.69 7.50
CA PRO A 51 26.97 -3.20 7.41
C PRO A 51 27.48 -3.80 8.73
N GLU A 52 26.93 -3.36 9.86
CA GLU A 52 27.25 -3.82 11.21
C GLU A 52 26.67 -5.19 11.57
N LYS A 53 25.65 -5.66 10.85
CA LYS A 53 24.96 -6.93 11.14
C LYS A 53 25.67 -8.13 10.54
N THR A 54 25.65 -9.24 11.27
CA THR A 54 26.12 -10.53 10.76
C THR A 54 25.23 -11.06 9.63
N ILE A 55 25.75 -12.03 8.87
CA ILE A 55 25.00 -12.67 7.79
C ILE A 55 23.69 -13.33 8.28
N GLU A 56 23.69 -13.92 9.48
CA GLU A 56 22.52 -14.60 10.04
C GLU A 56 21.44 -13.62 10.52
N GLU A 57 21.85 -12.47 11.08
CA GLU A 57 20.92 -11.38 11.40
C GLU A 57 20.29 -10.82 10.12
N ARG A 58 21.08 -10.57 9.07
CA ARG A 58 20.55 -10.12 7.77
C ARG A 58 19.60 -11.15 7.16
N LYS A 59 19.90 -12.46 7.22
CA LYS A 59 18.97 -13.51 6.78
C LYS A 59 17.67 -13.50 7.59
N THR A 60 17.73 -13.20 8.88
CA THR A 60 16.55 -13.08 9.74
C THR A 60 15.68 -11.90 9.30
N ILE A 61 16.29 -10.75 9.01
CA ILE A 61 15.59 -9.58 8.46
C ILE A 61 15.00 -9.91 7.08
N ALA A 62 15.74 -10.59 6.21
CA ALA A 62 15.25 -11.00 4.89
C ALA A 62 14.00 -11.87 5.02
N ARG A 63 14.00 -12.89 5.89
CA ARG A 63 12.82 -13.74 6.14
C ARG A 63 11.61 -12.92 6.61
N ALA A 64 11.83 -11.99 7.56
CA ALA A 64 10.78 -11.11 8.03
C ALA A 64 10.24 -10.20 6.92
N PHE A 65 11.12 -9.68 6.05
CA PHE A 65 10.74 -8.90 4.88
C PHE A 65 9.85 -9.70 3.92
N TYR A 66 10.21 -10.93 3.55
CA TYR A 66 9.36 -11.71 2.63
C TYR A 66 8.01 -12.06 3.22
N ARG A 67 7.94 -12.35 4.53
CA ARG A 67 6.66 -12.57 5.22
C ARG A 67 5.82 -11.29 5.22
N ASN A 68 6.41 -10.13 5.54
CA ASN A 68 5.69 -8.87 5.48
C ASN A 68 5.24 -8.52 4.05
N LEU A 69 6.07 -8.78 3.05
CA LEU A 69 5.76 -8.56 1.65
C LEU A 69 4.51 -9.34 1.22
N THR A 70 4.41 -10.63 1.56
CA THR A 70 3.22 -11.44 1.21
C THR A 70 1.99 -11.02 2.01
N GLN A 71 2.16 -10.63 3.27
CA GLN A 71 1.08 -10.07 4.08
C GLN A 71 0.53 -8.77 3.48
N THR A 72 1.39 -7.84 3.04
CA THR A 72 0.97 -6.59 2.39
C THR A 72 0.06 -6.86 1.18
N PHE A 73 0.34 -7.90 0.37
CA PHE A 73 -0.51 -8.24 -0.77
C PHE A 73 -1.90 -8.75 -0.36
N VAL A 74 -1.99 -9.65 0.63
CA VAL A 74 -3.29 -10.17 1.07
C VAL A 74 -4.09 -9.13 1.84
N GLU A 75 -3.43 -8.23 2.58
CA GLU A 75 -4.07 -7.08 3.22
C GLU A 75 -4.59 -6.09 2.18
N THR A 76 -3.81 -5.80 1.14
CA THR A 76 -4.26 -5.00 -0.02
C THR A 76 -5.47 -5.61 -0.69
N LEU A 77 -5.48 -6.93 -0.84
CA LEU A 77 -6.64 -7.63 -1.36
C LEU A 77 -7.85 -7.50 -0.42
N LYS A 78 -7.65 -7.63 0.90
CA LYS A 78 -8.71 -7.49 1.91
C LYS A 78 -9.35 -6.09 1.87
N MET A 79 -8.58 -5.07 1.51
CA MET A 79 -9.07 -3.70 1.34
C MET A 79 -10.17 -3.56 0.27
N LEU A 80 -10.37 -4.53 -0.63
CA LEU A 80 -11.51 -4.56 -1.56
C LEU A 80 -12.87 -4.61 -0.85
N SER A 81 -12.99 -5.34 0.26
CA SER A 81 -14.30 -5.68 0.85
C SER A 81 -14.42 -5.41 2.36
N ILE A 82 -13.31 -5.20 3.08
CA ILE A 82 -13.34 -4.96 4.54
C ILE A 82 -14.25 -3.78 4.93
N SER A 83 -15.11 -3.89 5.93
CA SER A 83 -15.96 -2.74 6.32
C SER A 83 -15.13 -1.58 6.86
N GLY A 84 -15.64 -0.34 6.76
CA GLY A 84 -14.96 0.83 7.31
C GLY A 84 -14.63 0.71 8.80
N LYS A 85 -15.54 0.13 9.59
CA LYS A 85 -15.35 -0.13 11.04
C LYS A 85 -14.27 -1.18 11.31
N ALA A 86 -14.16 -2.22 10.47
CA ALA A 86 -13.13 -3.24 10.63
C ALA A 86 -11.76 -2.71 10.18
N PHE A 87 -11.74 -1.88 9.12
CA PHE A 87 -10.53 -1.21 8.66
C PHE A 87 -9.93 -0.31 9.73
N ASP A 88 -10.75 0.42 10.50
CA ASP A 88 -10.29 1.27 11.62
C ASP A 88 -9.59 0.52 12.75
N LYS A 89 -9.78 -0.80 12.83
CA LYS A 89 -9.09 -1.63 13.81
C LYS A 89 -7.71 -2.10 13.34
N MET A 90 -7.34 -1.84 12.08
CA MET A 90 -6.08 -2.30 11.49
C MET A 90 -4.93 -1.29 11.65
N TYR A 91 -5.22 -0.05 12.06
CA TYR A 91 -4.22 1.00 12.18
C TYR A 91 -4.51 1.93 13.37
N SER A 92 -3.48 2.64 13.81
CA SER A 92 -3.59 3.84 14.65
C SER A 92 -2.92 4.98 13.90
N LEU A 93 -3.58 6.13 13.83
CA LEU A 93 -3.12 7.27 13.04
C LEU A 93 -3.34 8.56 13.83
N ASP A 94 -2.27 9.33 14.03
CA ASP A 94 -2.32 10.68 14.57
C ASP A 94 -2.21 11.70 13.42
N LEU A 95 -3.26 12.48 13.24
CA LEU A 95 -3.32 13.56 12.25
C LEU A 95 -3.28 14.95 12.91
N SER A 96 -2.98 15.07 14.20
CA SER A 96 -3.08 16.37 14.90
C SER A 96 -2.23 17.46 14.24
N ALA A 97 -0.98 17.16 13.90
CA ALA A 97 -0.10 18.09 13.19
C ALA A 97 -0.59 18.39 11.77
N VAL A 98 -1.12 17.39 11.07
CA VAL A 98 -1.66 17.53 9.71
C VAL A 98 -2.91 18.41 9.72
N ASN A 99 -3.84 18.17 10.64
CA ASN A 99 -5.05 18.93 10.82
C ASN A 99 -4.77 20.38 11.21
N ASN A 100 -3.77 20.63 12.07
CA ASN A 100 -3.35 21.99 12.38
C ASN A 100 -2.88 22.75 11.11
N LEU A 101 -2.10 22.11 10.24
CA LEU A 101 -1.70 22.71 8.96
C LEU A 101 -2.89 22.92 8.02
N ILE A 102 -3.86 22.01 8.04
CA ILE A 102 -5.11 22.13 7.27
C ILE A 102 -5.89 23.37 7.73
N ASP A 103 -6.07 23.57 9.03
CA ASP A 103 -6.81 24.70 9.58
C ASP A 103 -6.19 26.07 9.21
N HIS A 104 -4.88 26.09 8.94
CA HIS A 104 -4.15 27.28 8.46
C HIS A 104 -4.12 27.42 6.93
N GLY A 105 -4.94 26.67 6.20
CA GLY A 105 -5.04 26.75 4.74
C GLY A 105 -3.80 26.25 4.00
N LYS A 106 -2.91 25.48 4.67
CA LYS A 106 -1.68 25.00 4.04
C LYS A 106 -1.93 23.83 3.10
N ARG A 107 -1.21 23.80 1.99
CA ARG A 107 -1.07 22.62 1.12
C ARG A 107 0.03 21.75 1.70
N ILE A 108 -0.20 20.43 1.78
CA ILE A 108 0.68 19.51 2.49
C ILE A 108 1.25 18.50 1.50
N GLN A 109 2.53 18.21 1.63
CA GLN A 109 3.17 17.09 0.93
C GLN A 109 3.60 16.05 1.96
N VAL A 110 3.11 14.82 1.79
CA VAL A 110 3.37 13.68 2.65
C VAL A 110 4.36 12.77 1.95
N HIS A 111 5.47 12.47 2.62
CA HIS A 111 6.51 11.58 2.11
C HIS A 111 6.50 10.28 2.91
N SER A 112 6.46 9.14 2.22
CA SER A 112 6.54 7.82 2.82
C SER A 112 7.57 6.95 2.11
N GLY A 113 8.20 6.05 2.86
CA GLY A 113 8.94 4.93 2.29
C GLY A 113 8.00 3.84 1.78
N HIS A 114 8.50 2.98 0.89
CA HIS A 114 7.86 1.70 0.56
C HIS A 114 8.12 0.69 1.68
N GLN A 115 7.56 0.97 2.85
CA GLN A 115 7.77 0.21 4.07
C GLN A 115 6.41 -0.17 4.67
N MET A 116 6.35 -1.33 5.33
CA MET A 116 5.12 -1.89 5.89
C MET A 116 4.03 -2.01 4.81
N ASN A 117 2.78 -1.68 5.15
CA ASN A 117 1.67 -1.67 4.22
C ASN A 117 1.32 -0.23 3.81
N TRP A 118 2.02 0.28 2.80
CA TRP A 118 1.78 1.62 2.26
C TRP A 118 0.41 1.76 1.58
N GLU A 119 -0.20 0.68 1.09
CA GLU A 119 -1.57 0.71 0.54
C GLU A 119 -2.59 0.98 1.65
N MET A 120 -2.38 0.42 2.84
CA MET A 120 -3.20 0.69 4.01
C MET A 120 -3.03 2.13 4.47
N ALA A 121 -1.80 2.65 4.50
CA ALA A 121 -1.55 4.05 4.83
C ALA A 121 -2.28 5.00 3.87
N ASN A 122 -2.21 4.77 2.56
CA ASN A 122 -2.95 5.55 1.57
C ASN A 122 -4.46 5.59 1.85
N LEU A 123 -5.07 4.45 2.20
CA LEU A 123 -6.49 4.40 2.54
C LEU A 123 -6.81 5.05 3.88
N ALA A 124 -5.94 4.92 4.87
CA ALA A 124 -6.11 5.57 6.17
C ALA A 124 -6.07 7.10 6.02
N PHE A 125 -5.14 7.65 5.23
CA PHE A 125 -5.11 9.08 4.90
C PHE A 125 -6.34 9.49 4.11
N ALA A 126 -6.69 8.77 3.04
CA ALA A 126 -7.88 9.09 2.25
C ALA A 126 -9.17 9.14 3.09
N LYS A 127 -9.29 8.26 4.07
CA LYS A 127 -10.48 8.15 4.92
C LYS A 127 -10.55 9.23 6.01
N ASN A 128 -9.41 9.60 6.61
CA ASN A 128 -9.39 10.41 7.84
C ASN A 128 -8.88 11.85 7.64
N ALA A 129 -8.27 12.16 6.50
CA ALA A 129 -7.77 13.50 6.25
C ALA A 129 -8.90 14.53 6.18
N GLY A 130 -8.73 15.66 6.86
CA GLY A 130 -9.64 16.82 6.77
C GLY A 130 -9.55 17.60 5.45
N SER A 131 -8.75 17.13 4.50
CA SER A 131 -8.51 17.77 3.20
C SER A 131 -8.38 16.70 2.12
N ARG A 132 -8.46 17.11 0.85
CA ARG A 132 -8.43 16.21 -0.30
C ARG A 132 -7.09 15.46 -0.37
N TRP A 133 -7.13 14.14 -0.18
CA TRP A 133 -6.00 13.25 -0.41
C TRP A 133 -5.78 12.99 -1.90
N VAL A 134 -4.58 13.32 -2.38
CA VAL A 134 -4.13 13.14 -3.75
C VAL A 134 -2.88 12.27 -3.71
N ALA A 135 -2.81 11.21 -4.51
CA ALA A 135 -1.63 10.38 -4.62
C ALA A 135 -1.21 10.22 -6.08
N ILE A 136 0.09 10.22 -6.33
CA ILE A 136 0.66 9.97 -7.65
C ILE A 136 0.93 8.48 -7.78
N TYR A 137 0.54 7.87 -8.90
CA TYR A 137 0.82 6.47 -9.18
C TYR A 137 1.37 6.24 -10.58
N LEU A 138 2.11 5.15 -10.74
CA LEU A 138 2.52 4.65 -12.04
C LEU A 138 1.43 3.73 -12.59
N ARG A 139 0.97 4.02 -13.80
CA ARG A 139 -0.01 3.17 -14.49
C ARG A 139 0.56 1.78 -14.71
N GLN A 140 -0.21 0.76 -14.35
CA GLN A 140 0.22 -0.63 -14.51
C GLN A 140 0.10 -1.06 -15.97
N LYS A 141 1.03 -1.91 -16.43
CA LYS A 141 1.00 -2.46 -17.80
C LYS A 141 -0.29 -3.23 -18.10
N SER A 142 -0.85 -3.91 -17.09
CA SER A 142 -2.14 -4.59 -17.20
C SER A 142 -3.26 -3.63 -16.84
N GLU A 143 -4.09 -3.25 -17.80
CA GLU A 143 -5.26 -2.39 -17.58
C GLU A 143 -6.25 -2.99 -16.56
N VAL A 144 -6.34 -4.32 -16.51
CA VAL A 144 -7.20 -5.03 -15.56
C VAL A 144 -6.71 -4.82 -14.13
N MET A 145 -5.39 -4.96 -13.90
CA MET A 145 -4.79 -4.75 -12.58
C MET A 145 -4.76 -3.28 -12.20
N ASP A 146 -4.50 -2.38 -13.16
CA ASP A 146 -4.54 -0.94 -12.97
C ASP A 146 -5.90 -0.50 -12.43
N LYS A 147 -6.98 -0.93 -13.11
CA LYS A 147 -8.36 -0.63 -12.71
C LYS A 147 -8.73 -1.27 -11.36
N LEU A 148 -8.22 -2.46 -11.05
CA LEU A 148 -8.46 -3.11 -9.76
C LEU A 148 -7.78 -2.35 -8.61
N LEU A 149 -6.50 -2.00 -8.76
CA LEU A 149 -5.74 -1.26 -7.75
C LEU A 149 -6.33 0.13 -7.54
N LEU A 150 -6.70 0.85 -8.60
CA LEU A 150 -7.39 2.14 -8.48
C LEU A 150 -8.70 2.02 -7.71
N ARG A 151 -9.49 0.95 -7.94
CA ARG A 151 -10.71 0.70 -7.18
C ARG A 151 -10.44 0.49 -5.69
N ILE A 152 -9.38 -0.25 -5.34
CA ILE A 152 -8.96 -0.44 -3.94
C ILE A 152 -8.58 0.93 -3.35
N ARG A 153 -7.68 1.63 -4.02
CA ARG A 153 -7.06 2.88 -3.58
C ARG A 153 -8.02 4.05 -3.44
N SER A 154 -9.05 4.15 -4.29
CA SER A 154 -10.05 5.21 -4.25
C SER A 154 -11.25 4.91 -3.35
N ARG A 155 -11.25 3.78 -2.62
CA ARG A 155 -12.40 3.31 -1.86
C ARG A 155 -12.93 4.30 -0.81
N PHE A 156 -12.05 5.09 -0.20
CA PHE A 156 -12.40 6.12 0.76
C PHE A 156 -12.27 7.55 0.20
N GLY A 157 -12.34 7.73 -1.12
CA GLY A 157 -12.38 9.06 -1.74
C GLY A 157 -11.02 9.64 -2.16
N GLY A 158 -9.94 8.86 -2.06
CA GLY A 158 -8.62 9.28 -2.53
C GLY A 158 -8.58 9.54 -4.05
N THR A 159 -7.97 10.66 -4.45
CA THR A 159 -7.77 11.04 -5.86
C THR A 159 -6.41 10.53 -6.34
N PHE A 160 -6.36 9.74 -7.42
CA PHE A 160 -5.11 9.17 -7.93
C PHE A 160 -4.77 9.72 -9.31
N ILE A 161 -3.61 10.39 -9.43
CA ILE A 161 -3.13 10.97 -10.68
C ILE A 161 -1.99 10.11 -11.22
N SER A 162 -2.06 9.75 -12.49
CA SER A 162 -0.96 9.03 -13.12
C SER A 162 0.26 9.93 -13.27
N ALA A 163 1.47 9.40 -13.07
CA ALA A 163 2.69 10.18 -13.25
C ALA A 163 2.79 10.80 -14.66
N GLN A 164 2.28 10.10 -15.69
CA GLN A 164 2.23 10.60 -17.07
C GLN A 164 1.29 11.81 -17.24
N GLY A 165 0.17 11.82 -16.50
CA GLY A 165 -0.83 12.89 -16.53
C GLY A 165 -0.56 14.03 -15.55
N PHE A 166 0.49 13.94 -14.74
CA PHE A 166 0.71 14.82 -13.59
C PHE A 166 0.63 16.30 -13.94
N GLN A 167 1.35 16.76 -14.96
CA GLN A 167 1.39 18.18 -15.34
C GLN A 167 0.00 18.78 -15.64
N ASN A 168 -0.87 17.99 -16.28
CA ASN A 168 -2.19 18.46 -16.73
C ASN A 168 -3.25 18.29 -15.64
N ASP A 169 -3.23 17.17 -14.92
CA ASP A 169 -4.28 16.82 -13.98
C ASP A 169 -4.04 17.41 -12.59
N PHE A 170 -2.78 17.57 -12.18
CA PHE A 170 -2.46 18.18 -10.89
C PHE A 170 -2.80 19.67 -10.84
N LYS A 171 -2.63 20.41 -11.94
CA LYS A 171 -3.00 21.83 -12.03
C LYS A 171 -4.48 22.09 -11.71
N LYS A 172 -5.36 21.13 -12.01
CA LYS A 172 -6.81 21.22 -11.70
C LYS A 172 -7.10 21.12 -10.20
N LEU A 173 -6.12 20.69 -9.41
CA LEU A 173 -6.25 20.50 -7.96
C LEU A 173 -5.60 21.61 -7.16
N THR A 174 -4.76 22.45 -7.78
CA THR A 174 -4.00 23.49 -7.09
C THR A 174 -4.84 24.69 -6.66
N ASP A 175 -6.07 24.83 -7.14
CA ASP A 175 -6.96 25.95 -6.80
C ASP A 175 -7.62 25.78 -5.43
N SER A 176 -7.48 24.59 -4.83
CA SER A 176 -8.01 24.26 -3.51
C SER A 176 -6.90 23.72 -2.59
N GLN A 177 -7.18 23.63 -1.30
CA GLN A 177 -6.29 22.96 -0.38
C GLN A 177 -6.25 21.45 -0.69
N TYR A 178 -5.05 20.87 -0.66
CA TYR A 178 -4.84 19.44 -0.90
C TYR A 178 -3.73 18.90 -0.02
N MET A 179 -3.69 17.57 0.06
CA MET A 179 -2.55 16.80 0.56
C MET A 179 -2.07 15.86 -0.55
N LEU A 180 -0.78 15.91 -0.85
CA LEU A 180 -0.11 15.13 -1.90
C LEU A 180 0.83 14.09 -1.32
#